data_AF-A0A356DV69-F1
#
_entry.id   AF-A0A356DV69-F1
#
_cell.length_a   1.000
_cell.length_b   1.000
_cell.length_c   1.000
_cell.angle_alpha   90.00
_cell.angle_beta   90.00
_cell.angle_gamma   90.00
#
_symmetry.space_group_name_H-M   'P 1'
#
loop_
_entity.id
_entity.type
_entity.pdbx_description
1 polymer ?
#
loop_
_entity_poly.entity_id
_entity_poly.type
_entity_poly.pdbx_seq_one_letter_code
_entity_poly.pdbx_strand_id
1 'polypeptide(L)'
;ANSRRDVYLDPDFYNQTVPSEAGDLLARIYRCSTGNEQELFGGQVTSSECAMMLEFLKGNKILALLEAGLPPEATIAHKHGWTNEIDGLIHTMSDSAVVFTPGGDYVLVIFAHTQEQFLYDPANRLFARLSQSIYNAYNPDNQAYWYDN
;
A
#
# COMPACT_ATOMS: atom_id res chain seq x y z
N ALA A 1 -1.32 13.59 -10.97
CA ALA A 1 -1.13 12.54 -12.01
C ALA A 1 -0.74 13.16 -13.36
N ASN A 2 -0.30 12.35 -14.34
CA ASN A 2 -0.24 12.69 -15.77
C ASN A 2 0.68 13.87 -16.19
N SER A 3 1.77 14.12 -15.45
CA SER A 3 2.78 15.13 -15.83
C SER A 3 3.76 14.65 -16.90
N ARG A 4 3.90 13.33 -17.07
CA ARG A 4 4.69 12.68 -18.13
C ARG A 4 3.80 12.43 -19.33
N ARG A 5 4.19 12.92 -20.51
CA ARG A 5 3.45 12.76 -21.78
C ARG A 5 4.00 11.64 -22.66
N ASP A 6 5.19 11.16 -22.33
CA ASP A 6 5.87 10.05 -22.99
C ASP A 6 5.42 8.66 -22.47
N VAL A 7 4.58 8.65 -21.43
CA VAL A 7 3.98 7.44 -20.84
C VAL A 7 2.47 7.63 -20.85
N TYR A 8 1.75 6.75 -21.53
CA TYR A 8 0.29 6.71 -21.54
C TYR A 8 -0.16 5.38 -20.95
N LEU A 9 -0.88 5.43 -19.83
CA LEU A 9 -1.33 4.26 -19.07
C LEU A 9 -2.79 3.89 -19.36
N ASP A 10 -3.40 4.53 -20.37
CA ASP A 10 -4.84 4.49 -20.66
C ASP A 10 -5.75 4.50 -19.41
N PRO A 11 -5.54 5.46 -18.48
CA PRO A 11 -6.17 5.38 -17.17
C PRO A 11 -7.68 5.65 -17.24
N ASP A 12 -8.46 4.90 -16.45
CA ASP A 12 -9.88 5.16 -16.24
C ASP A 12 -10.12 6.62 -15.85
N PHE A 13 -10.96 7.35 -16.57
CA PHE A 13 -11.15 8.79 -16.40
C PHE A 13 -11.71 9.21 -15.02
N TYR A 14 -12.33 8.29 -14.28
CA TYR A 14 -12.99 8.55 -13.00
C TYR A 14 -12.17 8.07 -11.80
N ASN A 15 -11.35 7.03 -11.96
CA ASN A 15 -10.67 6.35 -10.86
C ASN A 15 -9.14 6.45 -10.96
N GLN A 16 -8.61 7.65 -10.70
CA GLN A 16 -7.17 7.92 -10.75
C GLN A 16 -6.64 8.55 -9.47
N THR A 17 -5.40 8.21 -9.13
CA THR A 17 -4.60 8.90 -8.12
C THR A 17 -3.12 8.73 -8.47
N VAL A 18 -2.22 9.27 -7.64
CA VAL A 18 -0.79 8.93 -7.67
C VAL A 18 -0.35 8.39 -6.31
N PRO A 19 0.73 7.58 -6.25
CA PRO A 19 1.24 7.03 -4.99
C PRO A 19 1.44 8.07 -3.88
N SER A 20 1.86 9.29 -4.24
CA SER A 20 2.08 10.38 -3.27
C SER A 20 0.77 10.90 -2.65
N GLU A 21 -0.33 10.94 -3.40
CA GLU A 21 -1.64 11.38 -2.90
C GLU A 21 -2.25 10.33 -1.97
N ALA A 22 -2.21 9.05 -2.39
CA ALA A 22 -2.64 7.93 -1.55
C ALA A 22 -1.80 7.82 -0.28
N GLY A 23 -0.48 8.01 -0.40
CA GLY A 23 0.45 8.01 0.74
C GLY A 23 0.19 9.16 1.70
N ASP A 24 -0.05 10.38 1.20
CA ASP A 24 -0.40 11.53 2.04
C ASP A 24 -1.71 11.27 2.80
N LEU A 25 -2.76 10.81 2.10
CA LEU A 25 -4.04 10.47 2.75
C LEU A 25 -3.86 9.42 3.85
N LEU A 26 -3.13 8.33 3.57
CA LEU A 26 -2.93 7.26 4.54
C LEU A 26 -2.08 7.71 5.74
N ALA A 27 -1.07 8.56 5.52
CA ALA A 27 -0.27 9.17 6.58
C ALA A 27 -1.11 10.12 7.46
N ARG A 28 -2.05 10.86 6.86
CA ARG A 28 -2.98 11.72 7.61
C ARG A 28 -3.98 10.90 8.43
N ILE A 29 -4.53 9.81 7.87
CA ILE A 29 -5.38 8.86 8.62
C ILE A 29 -4.61 8.29 9.81
N TYR A 30 -3.35 7.87 9.60
CA TYR A 30 -2.48 7.41 10.69
C TYR A 30 -2.30 8.46 11.79
N ARG A 31 -1.86 9.68 11.46
CA ARG A 31 -1.67 10.76 12.45
C ARG A 31 -2.96 11.18 13.14
N CYS A 32 -4.08 11.16 12.41
CA CYS A 32 -5.42 11.41 12.95
C CYS A 32 -5.80 10.36 14.00
N SER A 33 -5.50 9.08 13.74
CA SER A 33 -5.77 7.99 14.70
C SER A 33 -4.96 8.09 15.99
N THR A 34 -3.79 8.74 15.95
CA THR A 34 -2.94 8.94 17.13
C THR A 34 -3.15 10.30 17.81
N GLY A 35 -4.10 11.12 17.33
CA GLY A 35 -4.38 12.46 17.85
C GLY A 35 -3.36 13.55 17.47
N ASN A 36 -2.41 13.24 16.57
CA ASN A 36 -1.35 14.16 16.12
C ASN A 36 -1.78 15.04 14.93
N GLU A 37 -2.91 14.74 14.31
CA GLU A 37 -3.56 15.56 13.28
C GLU A 37 -5.02 15.74 13.71
N GLN A 38 -5.37 16.93 14.22
CA GLN A 38 -6.63 17.13 14.95
C GLN A 38 -7.88 17.05 14.06
N GLU A 39 -7.76 17.24 12.74
CA GLU A 39 -8.91 17.50 11.88
C GLU A 39 -8.71 16.99 10.44
N LEU A 40 -8.80 15.67 10.21
CA LEU A 40 -8.89 15.13 8.86
C LEU A 40 -10.16 15.70 8.19
N PHE A 41 -10.02 16.22 6.97
CA PHE A 41 -11.09 16.91 6.24
C PHE A 41 -11.77 18.04 7.02
N GLY A 42 -10.99 18.83 7.78
CA GLY A 42 -11.53 19.97 8.55
C GLY A 42 -12.44 19.52 9.69
N GLY A 43 -12.12 18.39 10.31
CA GLY A 43 -12.83 17.87 11.49
C GLY A 43 -14.06 17.03 11.16
N GLN A 44 -14.34 16.80 9.87
CA GLN A 44 -15.44 15.94 9.44
C GLN A 44 -15.19 14.46 9.74
N VAL A 45 -13.92 14.07 9.91
CA VAL A 45 -13.52 12.73 10.34
C VAL A 45 -12.78 12.83 11.67
N THR A 46 -13.34 12.15 12.67
CA THR A 46 -12.84 12.12 14.04
C THR A 46 -11.65 11.15 14.20
N SER A 47 -10.86 11.35 15.25
CA SER A 47 -9.76 10.43 15.60
C SER A 47 -10.22 8.98 15.76
N SER A 48 -11.41 8.75 16.34
CA SER A 48 -12.02 7.42 16.47
C SER A 48 -12.39 6.80 15.12
N GLU A 49 -12.85 7.59 14.16
CA GLU A 49 -13.14 7.10 12.81
C GLU A 49 -11.85 6.79 12.06
N CYS A 50 -10.80 7.61 12.21
CA CYS A 50 -9.48 7.31 11.67
C CYS A 50 -8.91 6.00 12.24
N ALA A 51 -9.04 5.77 13.55
CA ALA A 51 -8.65 4.50 14.17
C ALA A 51 -9.48 3.34 13.61
N MET A 52 -10.79 3.51 13.44
CA MET A 52 -11.68 2.51 12.84
C MET A 52 -11.29 2.18 11.39
N MET A 53 -10.91 3.18 10.58
CA MET A 53 -10.42 2.97 9.22
C MET A 53 -9.18 2.08 9.22
N LEU A 54 -8.21 2.34 10.11
CA LEU A 54 -7.03 1.49 10.24
C LEU A 54 -7.38 0.07 10.68
N GLU A 55 -8.32 -0.12 11.62
CA GLU A 55 -8.76 -1.45 12.03
C GLU A 55 -9.40 -2.24 10.88
N PHE A 56 -10.22 -1.59 10.04
CA PHE A 56 -10.75 -2.24 8.83
C PHE A 56 -9.64 -2.64 7.86
N LEU A 57 -8.65 -1.77 7.66
CA LEU A 57 -7.49 -2.06 6.83
C LEU A 57 -6.60 -3.18 7.40
N LYS A 58 -6.50 -3.33 8.73
CA LYS A 58 -5.81 -4.45 9.38
C LYS A 58 -6.52 -5.78 9.18
N GLY A 59 -7.86 -5.73 9.05
CA GLY A 59 -8.71 -6.89 8.78
C GLY A 59 -8.58 -7.45 7.36
N ASN A 60 -7.95 -6.72 6.44
CA ASN A 60 -7.69 -7.19 5.09
C ASN A 60 -6.52 -8.21 5.09
N LYS A 61 -6.83 -9.51 5.20
CA LYS A 61 -5.84 -10.60 5.24
C LYS A 61 -5.83 -11.39 3.93
N ILE A 62 -4.89 -11.06 3.05
CA ILE A 62 -4.74 -11.73 1.75
C ILE A 62 -3.48 -12.58 1.66
N LEU A 63 -2.50 -12.37 2.55
CA LEU A 63 -1.21 -13.07 2.58
C LEU A 63 -0.42 -12.95 1.26
N ALA A 64 -0.56 -11.81 0.60
CA ALA A 64 -0.01 -11.49 -0.70
C ALA A 64 0.42 -10.02 -0.76
N LEU A 65 1.10 -9.64 -1.83
CA LEU A 65 1.62 -8.31 -2.11
C LEU A 65 2.49 -7.81 -0.95
N LEU A 66 2.18 -6.67 -0.34
CA LEU A 66 3.00 -6.12 0.73
C LEU A 66 3.03 -7.03 1.96
N GLU A 67 1.91 -7.67 2.31
CA GLU A 67 1.79 -8.57 3.47
C GLU A 67 2.71 -9.79 3.35
N ALA A 68 2.93 -10.31 2.14
CA ALA A 68 3.81 -11.44 1.92
C ALA A 68 5.31 -11.14 2.15
N GLY A 69 5.69 -9.85 2.20
CA GLY A 69 7.04 -9.42 2.50
C GLY A 69 7.34 -9.22 3.98
N LEU A 70 6.35 -9.36 4.85
CA LEU A 70 6.44 -9.05 6.27
C LEU A 70 6.60 -10.31 7.12
N PRO A 71 7.24 -10.22 8.30
CA PRO A 71 7.31 -11.35 9.21
C PRO A 71 5.92 -11.61 9.85
N PRO A 72 5.64 -12.84 10.34
CA PRO A 72 4.32 -13.21 10.84
C PRO A 72 3.77 -12.34 11.97
N GLU A 73 4.66 -11.75 12.78
CA GLU A 73 4.34 -10.86 13.89
C GLU A 73 4.07 -9.41 13.48
N ALA A 74 4.39 -9.03 12.24
CA ALA A 74 4.17 -7.67 11.78
C ALA A 74 2.67 -7.38 11.64
N THR A 75 2.28 -6.18 12.07
CA THR A 75 0.94 -5.69 11.84
C THR A 75 0.95 -4.78 10.61
N ILE A 76 0.01 -5.02 9.71
CA ILE A 76 -0.17 -4.25 8.48
C ILE A 76 -1.64 -3.85 8.35
N ALA A 77 -1.88 -2.56 8.08
CA ALA A 77 -3.18 -2.02 7.69
C ALA A 77 -3.10 -1.63 6.21
N HIS A 78 -3.69 -2.42 5.32
CA HIS A 78 -3.47 -2.24 3.87
C HIS A 78 -4.69 -2.48 3.01
N LYS A 79 -4.63 -1.95 1.78
CA LYS A 79 -5.59 -2.21 0.72
C LYS A 79 -4.88 -2.43 -0.61
N HIS A 80 -5.09 -3.63 -1.15
CA HIS A 80 -4.68 -4.01 -2.50
C HIS A 80 -5.68 -3.54 -3.57
N GLY A 81 -5.22 -3.41 -4.80
CA GLY A 81 -6.06 -3.09 -5.95
C GLY A 81 -5.50 -3.65 -7.25
N TRP A 82 -6.33 -4.39 -7.98
CA TRP A 82 -6.12 -4.79 -9.37
C TRP A 82 -7.50 -4.89 -10.02
N THR A 83 -7.56 -4.66 -11.33
CA THR A 83 -8.79 -4.82 -12.12
C THR A 83 -8.42 -5.33 -13.50
N ASN A 84 -9.37 -5.98 -14.16
CA ASN A 84 -9.27 -6.21 -15.60
C ASN A 84 -9.56 -4.89 -16.31
N GLU A 85 -8.75 -4.55 -17.29
CA GLU A 85 -8.97 -3.42 -18.18
C GLU A 85 -9.89 -3.84 -19.35
N ILE A 86 -10.13 -2.94 -20.31
CA ILE A 86 -11.13 -3.13 -21.37
C ILE A 86 -10.80 -4.34 -22.27
N ASP A 87 -9.52 -4.68 -22.40
CA ASP A 87 -9.04 -5.84 -23.15
C ASP A 87 -9.13 -7.16 -22.37
N GLY A 88 -9.60 -7.12 -21.11
CA GLY A 88 -9.75 -8.27 -20.24
C GLY A 88 -8.48 -8.69 -19.50
N LEU A 89 -7.38 -7.94 -19.63
CA LEU A 89 -6.12 -8.21 -18.97
C LEU A 89 -5.94 -7.32 -17.73
N ILE A 90 -5.14 -7.80 -16.78
CA ILE A 90 -4.68 -6.97 -15.65
C ILE A 90 -3.39 -6.32 -16.09
N HIS A 91 -3.34 -4.99 -16.23
CA HIS A 91 -2.09 -4.27 -16.48
C HIS A 91 -1.56 -3.58 -15.24
N THR A 92 -2.44 -3.30 -14.27
CA THR A 92 -2.12 -2.48 -13.11
C THR A 92 -2.41 -3.23 -11.81
N MET A 93 -1.42 -3.25 -10.91
CA MET A 93 -1.56 -3.71 -9.53
C MET A 93 -1.06 -2.66 -8.57
N SER A 94 -1.69 -2.60 -7.40
CA SER A 94 -1.36 -1.65 -6.35
C SER A 94 -1.59 -2.23 -4.97
N ASP A 95 -0.88 -1.68 -4.00
CA ASP A 95 -1.08 -1.95 -2.59
C ASP A 95 -0.60 -0.76 -1.77
N SER A 96 -1.41 -0.35 -0.81
CA SER A 96 -1.19 0.84 0.03
C SER A 96 -1.34 0.46 1.49
N ALA A 97 -0.30 0.68 2.29
CA ALA A 97 -0.20 0.15 3.64
C ALA A 97 0.35 1.15 4.65
N VAL A 98 -0.19 1.10 5.88
CA VAL A 98 0.55 1.44 7.10
C VAL A 98 1.11 0.15 7.65
N VAL A 99 2.43 0.09 7.80
CA VAL A 99 3.11 -1.05 8.41
C VAL A 99 3.59 -0.64 9.80
N PHE A 100 3.22 -1.42 10.81
CA PHE A 100 3.55 -1.17 12.20
C PHE A 100 4.76 -2.03 12.58
N THR A 101 5.84 -1.41 13.03
CA THR A 101 7.10 -2.12 13.28
C THR A 101 7.81 -1.64 14.55
N PRO A 102 8.65 -2.49 15.17
CA PRO A 102 9.47 -2.07 16.33
C PRO A 102 10.40 -0.88 16.04
N GLY A 103 10.92 -0.77 14.82
CA GLY A 103 11.81 0.30 14.37
C GLY A 103 11.11 1.61 13.97
N GLY A 104 9.78 1.63 14.00
CA GLY A 104 8.97 2.78 13.63
C GLY A 104 7.97 2.44 12.53
N ASP A 105 6.76 2.98 12.66
CA ASP A 105 5.70 2.78 11.68
C ASP A 105 5.98 3.58 10.40
N TYR A 106 5.59 3.04 9.26
CA TYR A 106 5.75 3.71 7.98
C TYR A 106 4.57 3.49 7.05
N VAL A 107 4.39 4.43 6.13
CA VAL A 107 3.47 4.31 5.00
C VAL A 107 4.23 3.85 3.78
N LEU A 108 3.74 2.78 3.13
CA LEU A 108 4.27 2.26 1.88
C LEU A 108 3.15 2.15 0.86
N VAL A 109 3.35 2.78 -0.30
CA VAL A 109 2.37 2.78 -1.39
C VAL A 109 3.09 2.39 -2.67
N ILE A 110 2.63 1.31 -3.30
CA ILE A 110 3.17 0.80 -4.56
C ILE A 110 2.04 0.75 -5.58
N PHE A 111 2.27 1.39 -6.73
CA PHE A 111 1.46 1.26 -7.94
C PHE A 111 2.41 0.82 -9.05
N ALA A 112 2.08 -0.27 -9.73
CA ALA A 112 2.90 -0.81 -10.79
C ALA A 112 2.02 -1.16 -12.00
N HIS A 113 2.56 -0.86 -13.19
CA HIS A 113 1.87 -1.04 -14.46
C HIS A 113 2.81 -1.68 -15.48
N THR A 114 2.27 -2.59 -16.30
CA THR A 114 2.96 -3.16 -17.47
C THR A 114 2.08 -3.06 -18.71
N GLN A 115 2.70 -2.85 -19.88
CA GLN A 115 1.96 -2.80 -21.16
C GLN A 115 1.40 -4.16 -21.57
N GLU A 116 2.10 -5.25 -21.23
CA GLU A 116 1.59 -6.61 -21.33
C GLU A 116 0.78 -6.98 -20.08
N GLN A 117 0.11 -8.13 -20.09
CA GLN A 117 -0.55 -8.65 -18.89
C GLN A 117 0.43 -8.73 -17.71
N PHE A 118 0.10 -8.03 -16.63
CA PHE A 118 0.79 -8.10 -15.38
C PHE A 118 0.36 -9.38 -14.64
N LEU A 119 1.18 -10.43 -14.77
CA LEU A 119 0.90 -11.70 -14.13
C LEU A 119 0.98 -11.59 -12.60
N TYR A 120 0.08 -12.29 -11.91
CA TYR A 120 -0.04 -12.25 -10.45
C TYR A 120 1.22 -12.71 -9.72
N ASP A 121 1.79 -13.88 -10.07
CA ASP A 121 2.93 -14.42 -9.31
C ASP A 121 4.18 -13.52 -9.39
N PRO A 122 4.59 -13.01 -10.57
CA PRO A 122 5.69 -12.04 -10.65
C PRO A 122 5.39 -10.73 -9.90
N ALA A 123 4.17 -10.22 -10.00
CA ALA A 123 3.76 -9.01 -9.28
C ALA A 123 3.83 -9.22 -7.76
N ASN A 124 3.27 -10.32 -7.28
CA ASN A 124 3.29 -10.70 -5.88
C ASN A 124 4.71 -10.78 -5.32
N ARG A 125 5.63 -11.47 -6.04
CA ARG A 125 7.04 -11.57 -5.62
C ARG A 125 7.73 -10.21 -5.61
N LEU A 126 7.44 -9.35 -6.59
CA LEU A 126 7.98 -7.99 -6.65
C LEU A 126 7.54 -7.15 -5.44
N PHE A 127 6.23 -7.10 -5.16
CA PHE A 127 5.66 -6.33 -4.05
C PHE A 127 6.16 -6.83 -2.70
N ALA A 128 6.17 -8.16 -2.50
CA ALA A 128 6.68 -8.79 -1.28
C ALA A 128 8.16 -8.46 -1.07
N ARG A 129 8.99 -8.53 -2.12
CA ARG A 129 10.42 -8.24 -2.00
C ARG A 129 10.69 -6.76 -1.70
N LEU A 130 9.93 -5.85 -2.30
CA LEU A 130 10.02 -4.42 -1.99
C LEU A 130 9.59 -4.12 -0.55
N SER A 131 8.45 -4.70 -0.12
CA SER A 131 7.94 -4.59 1.26
C SER A 131 8.97 -5.06 2.28
N GLN A 132 9.54 -6.25 2.07
CA GLN A 132 10.58 -6.82 2.92
C GLN A 132 11.81 -5.91 3.00
N SER A 133 12.28 -5.41 1.85
CA SER A 133 13.49 -4.59 1.80
C SER A 133 13.32 -3.32 2.63
N ILE A 134 12.13 -2.72 2.60
CA ILE A 134 11.79 -1.54 3.39
C ILE A 134 11.62 -1.90 4.86
N TYR A 135 10.91 -2.98 5.18
CA TYR A 135 10.77 -3.46 6.56
C TYR A 135 12.14 -3.68 7.22
N ASN A 136 13.06 -4.35 6.52
CA ASN A 136 14.40 -4.65 7.01
C ASN A 136 15.28 -3.40 7.17
N ALA A 137 15.04 -2.35 6.37
CA ALA A 137 15.72 -1.07 6.52
C ALA A 137 15.30 -0.33 7.80
N TYR A 138 14.04 -0.47 8.23
CA TYR A 138 13.55 0.07 9.50
C TYR A 138 13.92 -0.83 10.70
N ASN A 139 14.11 -2.13 10.49
CA ASN A 139 14.30 -3.13 11.56
C ASN A 139 15.62 -3.90 11.39
N PRO A 140 16.79 -3.27 11.52
CA PRO A 140 18.08 -3.91 11.28
C PRO A 140 18.37 -5.09 12.23
N ASP A 141 17.83 -5.06 13.46
CA ASP A 141 18.03 -6.11 14.47
C ASP A 141 16.94 -7.20 14.44
N ASN A 142 15.83 -6.99 13.72
CA ASN A 142 14.68 -7.90 13.64
C ASN A 142 14.18 -7.99 12.19
N GLN A 143 15.04 -8.46 11.28
CA GLN A 143 14.71 -8.51 9.86
C GLN A 143 13.73 -9.66 9.54
N ALA A 144 12.84 -9.39 8.58
CA ALA A 144 12.01 -10.40 7.96
C ALA A 144 12.85 -11.29 7.05
N TYR A 145 12.74 -12.61 7.24
CA TYR A 145 13.44 -13.59 6.42
C TYR A 145 12.80 -13.73 5.04
N TRP A 146 13.64 -13.94 4.02
CA TRP A 146 13.19 -14.35 2.69
C TRP A 146 13.43 -15.84 2.52
N TYR A 147 12.37 -16.61 2.35
CA TYR A 147 12.49 -18.01 2.00
C TYR A 147 12.46 -18.10 0.47
N ASP A 148 13.62 -18.32 -0.14
CA ASP A 148 13.68 -18.61 -1.57
C ASP A 148 13.01 -19.97 -1.82
N ASN A 149 11.83 -19.91 -2.42
CA ASN A 149 11.24 -21.00 -3.18
C ASN A 149 11.33 -20.67 -4.68
#